data_AF-A0A917U582-F1
#
_entry.id   AF-A0A917U582-F1
#
_cell.length_a   1.000
_cell.length_b   1.000
_cell.length_c   1.000
_cell.angle_alpha   90.00
_cell.angle_beta   90.00
_cell.angle_gamma   90.00
#
_symmetry.space_group_name_H-M   'P 1'
#
loop_
_entity.id
_entity.type
_entity.pdbx_description
1 polymer ?
#
loop_
_entity_poly.entity_id
_entity_poly.type
_entity_poly.pdbx_seq_one_letter_code
_entity_poly.pdbx_strand_id
1 'polypeptide(L)' 'MRFVAIESSPDQFTAVPDPARKRPGRGAHLHPDPACLVLAERKRAFGRALRLTGVFDSGPLAEVIAAVGTSQ' A
#
# COMPACT_ATOMS: atom_id res chain seq x y z
N MET A 1 -4.19 -0.42 -8.71
CA MET A 1 -2.85 -0.99 -8.45
C MET A 1 -2.89 -1.94 -7.26
N ARG A 2 -2.31 -3.15 -7.41
CA ARG A 2 -2.13 -4.09 -6.29
C ARG A 2 -0.81 -3.79 -5.59
N PHE A 3 -0.79 -3.94 -4.28
CA PHE A 3 0.40 -3.89 -3.44
C PHE A 3 0.33 -4.98 -2.37
N VAL A 4 1.46 -5.31 -1.77
CA VAL A 4 1.56 -6.29 -0.68
C VAL A 4 2.22 -5.64 0.53
N ALA A 5 1.78 -6.01 1.72
CA ALA A 5 2.51 -5.71 2.94
C ALA A 5 3.65 -6.71 3.12
N ILE A 6 4.86 -6.19 3.29
CA ILE A 6 6.03 -6.97 3.68
C ILE A 6 6.41 -6.55 5.09
N GLU A 7 6.53 -7.53 6.00
CA GLU A 7 7.06 -7.29 7.33
C GLU A 7 8.58 -7.09 7.23
N SER A 8 9.07 -5.93 7.67
CA SER A 8 10.49 -5.61 7.68
C SER A 8 11.11 -5.80 9.06
N SER A 9 10.29 -5.73 10.11
CA SER A 9 10.61 -5.95 11.52
C SER A 9 9.32 -6.27 12.28
N PRO A 10 9.38 -6.79 13.52
CA PRO A 10 8.18 -7.07 14.32
C PRO A 10 7.26 -5.83 14.38
N ASP A 11 5.99 -6.01 14.03
CA ASP A 11 4.97 -4.95 13.96
C ASP A 11 5.32 -3.78 13.01
N GLN A 12 6.22 -3.97 12.04
CA GLN A 12 6.61 -2.97 11.05
C GLN A 12 6.39 -3.51 9.64
N PHE A 13 5.45 -2.91 8.91
CA PHE A 13 5.05 -3.33 7.59
C PHE A 13 5.29 -2.24 6.55
N THR A 14 5.73 -2.65 5.37
CA THR A 14 5.98 -1.75 4.24
C THR A 14 5.08 -2.12 3.07
N ALA A 15 4.44 -1.12 2.46
CA ALA A 15 3.61 -1.27 1.28
C ALA A 15 4.48 -1.38 0.03
N VAL A 16 4.57 -2.58 -0.56
CA VAL A 16 5.38 -2.81 -1.76
C VAL A 16 4.46 -2.97 -2.98
N PRO A 17 4.56 -2.08 -3.99
CA PRO A 17 3.77 -2.15 -5.23
C PRO A 17 4.00 -3.45 -5.97
N ASP A 18 2.94 -4.23 -6.23
CA ASP A 18 2.99 -5.50 -6.94
C ASP A 18 2.05 -5.51 -8.16
N PRO A 19 2.38 -4.72 -9.20
CA PRO A 19 1.57 -4.66 -10.42
C PRO A 19 1.51 -6.01 -11.14
N ALA A 20 2.57 -6.82 -11.07
CA ALA A 20 2.66 -8.14 -11.71
C ALA A 20 1.90 -9.24 -10.96
N ARG A 21 1.43 -8.97 -9.73
CA ARG A 21 0.75 -9.91 -8.84
C ARG A 21 1.56 -11.17 -8.49
N LYS A 22 2.88 -11.04 -8.33
CA LYS A 22 3.79 -12.19 -8.16
C LYS A 22 4.31 -12.38 -6.73
N ARG A 23 4.17 -11.38 -5.85
CA ARG A 23 4.71 -11.45 -4.49
C ARG A 23 3.74 -12.17 -3.55
N PRO A 24 4.26 -13.12 -2.73
CA PRO A 24 3.51 -13.75 -1.66
C PRO A 24 3.28 -12.74 -0.52
N GLY A 25 2.25 -12.99 0.29
CA GLY A 25 1.91 -12.16 1.45
C GLY A 25 0.54 -11.53 1.36
N ARG A 26 0.27 -10.60 2.28
CA ARG A 26 -1.05 -9.95 2.41
C ARG A 26 -1.14 -8.78 1.44
N GLY A 27 -2.02 -8.90 0.45
CA GLY A 27 -2.19 -7.90 -0.61
C GLY A 27 -3.51 -7.13 -0.52
N ALA A 28 -3.48 -5.89 -1.01
CA ALA A 28 -4.66 -5.05 -1.21
C ALA A 28 -4.54 -4.27 -2.51
N HIS A 29 -5.66 -3.64 -2.91
CA HIS A 29 -5.75 -2.85 -4.13
C HIS A 29 -6.10 -1.41 -3.77
N LEU A 30 -5.44 -0.47 -4.44
CA LEU A 30 -5.69 0.97 -4.34
C LEU A 30 -5.73 1.54 -5.76
N HIS A 31 -6.58 2.53 -6.03
CA HIS A 31 -6.49 3.26 -7.29
C HIS A 31 -5.11 3.95 -7.40
N PRO A 32 -4.48 4.00 -8.58
CA PRO A 32 -3.20 4.66 -8.80
C PRO A 32 -3.36 6.19 -8.82
N ASP A 33 -4.02 6.73 -7.81
CA ASP A 33 -4.36 8.14 -7.66
C ASP A 33 -3.86 8.63 -6.28
N PRO A 34 -3.12 9.74 -6.22
CA PRO A 34 -2.59 10.27 -4.96
C PRO A 34 -3.68 10.63 -3.92
N ALA A 35 -4.85 11.11 -4.35
CA ALA A 35 -5.94 11.44 -3.43
C ALA A 35 -6.53 10.17 -2.79
N CYS A 36 -6.60 9.06 -3.55
CA CYS A 36 -6.99 7.75 -3.00
C CYS A 36 -6.01 7.26 -1.94
N LEU A 37 -4.70 7.47 -2.13
CA LEU A 37 -3.68 7.14 -1.15
C LEU A 37 -3.85 7.94 0.14
N VAL A 38 -3.92 9.27 0.03
CA VAL A 38 -4.11 10.16 1.20
C VAL A 38 -5.38 9.80 1.96
N LEU A 39 -6.47 9.48 1.25
CA LEU A 39 -7.72 9.06 1.88
C LEU A 39 -7.56 7.74 2.64
N ALA A 40 -6.84 6.77 2.07
CA ALA A 40 -6.58 5.48 2.69
C ALA A 40 -5.71 5.62 3.95
N GLU A 41 -4.70 6.48 3.93
CA GLU A 41 -3.85 6.80 5.09
C GLU A 41 -4.67 7.44 6.21
N ARG A 42 -5.43 8.51 5.90
CA ARG A 42 -6.27 9.21 6.88
C ARG A 42 -7.30 8.29 7.53
N LYS A 43 -7.86 7.34 6.78
CA LYS A 43 -8.84 6.36 7.27
C LYS A 43 -8.22 5.14 7.94
N ARG A 44 -6.88 5.04 8.02
CA ARG A 44 -6.15 3.84 8.47
C ARG A 44 -6.63 2.57 7.74
N ALA A 45 -6.93 2.71 6.45
CA ALA A 45 -7.54 1.65 5.66
C ALA A 45 -6.60 0.45 5.47
N PHE A 46 -5.28 0.68 5.40
CA PHE A 46 -4.28 -0.37 5.19
C PHE A 46 -4.25 -1.41 6.30
N GLY A 47 -4.15 -0.96 7.56
CA GLY A 47 -4.16 -1.86 8.72
C GLY A 47 -5.42 -2.71 8.77
N ARG A 48 -6.59 -2.12 8.46
CA ARG A 48 -7.87 -2.84 8.40
C ARG A 48 -7.95 -3.83 7.23
N ALA A 49 -7.58 -3.39 6.03
CA ALA A 49 -7.67 -4.21 4.81
C ALA A 49 -6.72 -5.41 4.85
N LEU A 50 -5.53 -5.23 5.43
CA LEU A 50 -4.47 -6.23 5.50
C LEU A 50 -4.46 -6.99 6.83
N ARG A 51 -5.31 -6.59 7.79
CA ARG A 51 -5.39 -7.14 9.15
C ARG A 51 -4.02 -7.15 9.83
N LEU A 52 -3.35 -6.00 9.79
CA LEU A 52 -2.02 -5.79 10.36
C LEU A 52 -2.16 -4.98 11.64
N THR A 53 -1.40 -5.38 12.66
CA THR A 53 -1.21 -4.66 13.92
C THR A 53 0.21 -4.14 13.94
N GLY A 54 0.41 -2.82 13.95
CA GLY A 54 1.74 -2.24 13.89
C GLY A 54 1.83 -0.98 13.03
N VAL A 55 3.06 -0.51 12.83
CA VAL A 55 3.37 0.64 11.99
C VAL A 55 3.37 0.21 10.52
N PHE A 56 2.68 0.97 9.69
CA PHE A 56 2.56 0.71 8.26
C PHE A 56 3.14 1.88 7.47
N ASP A 57 4.19 1.62 6.69
CA ASP A 57 4.82 2.58 5.80
C ASP A 57 4.29 2.42 4.36
N SER A 58 3.65 3.48 3.86
CA SER A 58 3.13 3.59 2.49
C SER A 58 4.13 4.23 1.52
N GLY A 59 5.31 4.67 1.96
CA GLY A 59 6.28 5.45 1.17
C GLY A 59 6.58 4.85 -0.22
N PRO A 60 7.01 3.59 -0.33
CA PRO A 60 7.31 2.98 -1.64
C PRO A 60 6.08 2.87 -2.56
N LEU A 61 4.88 2.75 -1.97
CA LEU A 61 3.63 2.79 -2.73
C LEU A 61 3.30 4.21 -3.19
N ALA A 62 3.56 5.22 -2.36
CA ALA A 62 3.37 6.62 -2.68
C ALA A 62 4.22 7.07 -3.86
N GLU A 63 5.50 6.70 -3.87
CA GLU A 63 6.44 7.00 -4.96
C GLU A 63 5.94 6.46 -6.30
N VAL A 64 5.48 5.19 -6.31
CA VAL A 64 4.97 4.59 -7.53
C VAL A 64 3.65 5.25 -7.95
N ILE A 65 2.74 5.54 -7.03
CA ILE A 65 1.47 6.22 -7.34
C ILE A 65 1.73 7.62 -7.90
N ALA A 66 2.69 8.36 -7.35
CA ALA A 66 3.09 9.66 -7.88
C ALA A 66 3.68 9.52 -9.30
N ALA A 67 4.47 8.47 -9.56
CA ALA A 67 5.05 8.20 -10.87
C ALA A 67 4.03 7.71 -11.92
N VAL A 68 2.98 6.97 -11.52
CA VAL A 68 1.95 6.46 -12.42
C VAL A 68 0.69 7.31 -12.47
N GLY A 69 0.62 8.40 -11.70
CA GLY A 69 -0.53 9.27 -11.51
C GLY A 69 -0.93 9.95 -12.81
N THR A 70 -1.59 9.21 -13.69
CA THR A 70 -2.16 9.69 -14.93
C THR A 70 -3.45 8.92 -15.15
N SER A 71 -4.53 9.69 -15.28
CA SER A 71 -5.91 9.32 -15.62
C SER A 71 -6.83 9.08 -14.42
N GLN A 72 -7.76 10.03 -14.28
CA GLN A 72 -8.97 9.97 -13.47
C GLN A 72 -9.94 8.92 -14.00
#